data_AF-A0A8E0IEH9-F1
#
_entry.id   AF-A0A8E0IEH9-F1
#
_cell.length_a   1.000
_cell.length_b   1.000
_cell.length_c   1.000
_cell.angle_alpha   90.00
_cell.angle_beta   90.00
_cell.angle_gamma   90.00
#
_symmetry.space_group_name_H-M   'P 1'
#
loop_
_entity.id
_entity.type
_entity.pdbx_description
1 polymer ?
#
loop_
_entity_poly.entity_id
_entity_poly.type
_entity_poly.pdbx_seq_one_letter_code
_entity_poly.pdbx_strand_id
1 'polypeptide(L)'
;APISGDQAKLINEPVLIDVTKSARRQVMRLEFKAQLPASLNQTADARSEAVKDFVIKTTLVLDQGERHLKVEHDVDNHIKDHRVRVHWHTGVKNMSENYADQGFSLLTRKSTNSHEATWQTEGFVEKPKSIFVFESMIALSDDESHFSLHSGMLKEYQPYPDTHTLALTLFRSNGLLGRDDLAWRPGRASGINNMVVPTPDGQMLQQMHFAYTVEFGLKSIDSQQAFKQSDAIYTKTDFYQNQSLNSYLNRIDRFQIPKLKADVPAHFSLLHSQNENLFFAALKQGWNGGVVLRLFNPTNDAQPINLKTSEAIQRTRVVDLKEDPVGEFKEGQLLAAKDYITLKFN
;
A
#
# COMPACT_ATOMS: atom_id res chain seq x y z
N ALA A 1 -7.56 16.61 11.43
CA ALA A 1 -8.38 16.50 12.64
C ALA A 1 -9.81 16.95 12.33
N PRO A 2 -10.83 16.42 13.04
CA PRO A 2 -12.21 16.88 12.90
C PRO A 2 -12.41 18.24 13.58
N ILE A 3 -13.52 18.91 13.25
CA ILE A 3 -14.06 20.02 14.04
C ILE A 3 -14.62 19.47 15.37
N SER A 4 -14.83 20.33 16.36
CA SER A 4 -15.38 19.91 17.66
C SER A 4 -16.81 19.38 17.51
N GLY A 5 -17.15 18.29 18.21
CA GLY A 5 -18.49 17.69 18.20
C GLY A 5 -18.87 16.90 16.94
N ASP A 6 -18.02 16.87 15.90
CA ASP A 6 -18.29 16.14 14.66
C ASP A 6 -18.47 14.63 14.90
N GLN A 7 -19.45 14.04 14.23
CA GLN A 7 -19.79 12.62 14.34
C GLN A 7 -19.57 11.90 13.03
N ALA A 8 -19.00 10.69 13.08
CA ALA A 8 -18.85 9.86 11.91
C ALA A 8 -20.21 9.34 11.44
N LYS A 9 -20.46 9.41 10.12
CA LYS A 9 -21.60 8.75 9.49
C LYS A 9 -21.16 7.39 8.94
N LEU A 10 -21.80 6.32 9.40
CA LEU A 10 -21.56 4.96 8.90
C LEU A 10 -22.45 4.70 7.68
N ILE A 11 -21.88 4.10 6.63
CA ILE A 11 -22.60 3.67 5.43
C ILE A 11 -22.38 2.16 5.30
N ASN A 12 -23.30 1.36 5.85
CA ASN A 12 -23.15 -0.09 6.04
C ASN A 12 -24.28 -0.93 5.41
N GLU A 13 -25.19 -0.30 4.68
CA GLU A 13 -26.29 -0.97 3.98
C GLU A 13 -26.07 -0.87 2.46
N PRO A 14 -25.19 -1.72 1.87
CA PRO A 14 -24.98 -1.71 0.44
C PRO A 14 -26.17 -2.31 -0.32
N VAL A 15 -26.39 -1.80 -1.52
CA VAL A 15 -27.23 -2.45 -2.52
C VAL A 15 -26.35 -3.35 -3.38
N LEU A 16 -26.72 -4.62 -3.52
CA LEU A 16 -26.09 -5.53 -4.46
C LEU A 16 -26.47 -5.14 -5.89
N ILE A 17 -25.48 -4.86 -6.73
CA ILE A 17 -25.66 -4.53 -8.15
C ILE A 17 -25.67 -5.80 -9.00
N ASP A 18 -24.59 -6.58 -8.92
CA ASP A 18 -24.47 -7.86 -9.62
C ASP A 18 -23.46 -8.80 -8.97
N VAL A 19 -23.53 -10.07 -9.37
CA VAL A 19 -22.53 -11.10 -9.07
C VAL A 19 -22.24 -11.88 -10.34
N THR A 20 -20.96 -11.92 -10.73
CA THR A 20 -20.48 -12.75 -11.85
C THR A 20 -19.62 -13.88 -11.31
N LYS A 21 -19.91 -15.12 -11.71
CA LYS A 21 -19.13 -16.30 -11.32
C LYS A 21 -18.63 -17.04 -12.56
N SER A 22 -17.35 -17.39 -12.53
CA SER A 22 -16.71 -18.29 -13.49
C SER A 22 -15.87 -19.32 -12.73
N ALA A 23 -15.33 -20.31 -13.44
CA ALA A 23 -14.45 -21.32 -12.82
C ALA A 23 -13.18 -20.71 -12.19
N ARG A 24 -12.68 -19.58 -12.71
CA ARG A 24 -11.40 -18.98 -12.29
C ARG A 24 -11.52 -17.67 -11.51
N ARG A 25 -12.70 -17.04 -11.52
CA ARG A 25 -12.91 -15.69 -10.98
C ARG A 25 -14.36 -15.50 -10.54
N GLN A 26 -14.54 -14.92 -9.37
CA GLN A 26 -15.83 -14.45 -8.86
C GLN A 26 -15.75 -12.95 -8.58
N VAL A 27 -16.78 -12.22 -8.97
CA VAL A 27 -16.88 -10.76 -8.81
C VAL A 27 -18.23 -10.41 -8.20
N MET A 28 -18.22 -9.56 -7.18
CA MET A 28 -19.42 -8.97 -6.58
C MET A 28 -19.33 -7.45 -6.65
N ARG A 29 -20.38 -6.80 -7.14
CA ARG A 29 -20.46 -5.33 -7.23
C ARG A 29 -21.54 -4.81 -6.30
N LEU A 30 -21.16 -3.85 -5.47
CA LEU A 30 -21.97 -3.24 -4.44
C LEU A 30 -22.03 -1.73 -4.64
N GLU A 31 -23.12 -1.12 -4.21
CA GLU A 31 -23.28 0.33 -4.18
C GLU A 31 -23.70 0.79 -2.79
N PHE A 32 -22.92 1.72 -2.22
CA PHE A 32 -23.19 2.35 -0.94
C PHE A 32 -23.67 3.78 -1.21
N LYS A 33 -24.80 4.16 -0.59
CA LYS A 33 -25.45 5.47 -0.78
C LYS A 33 -25.67 6.16 0.56
N ALA A 34 -25.43 7.47 0.62
CA ALA A 34 -25.76 8.29 1.78
C ALA A 34 -26.08 9.74 1.40
N GLN A 35 -26.84 10.41 2.26
CA GLN A 35 -27.02 11.86 2.27
C GLN A 35 -26.05 12.47 3.30
N LEU A 36 -25.07 13.22 2.81
CA LEU A 36 -23.99 13.78 3.62
C LEU A 36 -24.00 15.31 3.55
N PRO A 37 -23.61 16.02 4.62
CA PRO A 37 -23.41 17.47 4.57
C PRO A 37 -22.49 17.86 3.42
N ALA A 38 -22.86 18.88 2.65
CA ALA A 38 -22.14 19.31 1.47
C ALA A 38 -20.76 19.92 1.79
N SER A 39 -20.61 20.53 2.97
CA SER A 39 -19.39 21.17 3.46
C SER A 39 -19.46 21.39 4.97
N LEU A 40 -18.52 22.18 5.51
CA LEU A 40 -18.74 22.90 6.77
C LEU A 40 -19.74 24.05 6.59
N ASN A 41 -20.32 24.53 7.69
CA ASN A 41 -21.11 25.75 7.72
C ASN A 41 -20.23 27.02 7.54
N GLN A 42 -20.85 28.20 7.49
CA GLN A 42 -20.15 29.46 7.24
C GLN A 42 -19.10 29.80 8.32
N THR A 43 -19.36 29.42 9.57
CA THR A 43 -18.47 29.62 10.74
C THR A 43 -17.41 28.54 10.89
N ALA A 44 -17.47 27.47 10.07
CA ALA A 44 -16.58 26.32 10.08
C ALA A 44 -16.47 25.55 11.42
N ASP A 45 -17.46 25.69 12.29
CA ASP A 45 -17.56 25.03 13.60
C ASP A 45 -18.53 23.83 13.59
N ALA A 46 -19.36 23.71 12.56
CA ALA A 46 -20.26 22.58 12.37
C ALA A 46 -20.37 22.16 10.88
N ARG A 47 -21.03 21.03 10.64
CA ARG A 47 -21.41 20.56 9.31
C ARG A 47 -22.53 21.44 8.74
N SER A 48 -22.54 21.67 7.42
CA SER A 48 -23.63 22.40 6.76
C SER A 48 -24.95 21.64 6.83
N GLU A 49 -26.08 22.35 6.91
CA GLU A 49 -27.41 21.76 6.78
C GLU A 49 -27.72 21.31 5.35
N ALA A 50 -27.12 21.98 4.35
CA ALA A 50 -27.19 21.54 2.97
C ALA A 50 -26.57 20.15 2.82
N VAL A 51 -27.31 19.21 2.23
CA VAL A 51 -26.88 17.83 1.99
C VAL A 51 -26.71 17.55 0.51
N LYS A 52 -25.87 16.56 0.19
CA LYS A 52 -25.69 16.01 -1.15
C LYS A 52 -25.65 14.49 -1.09
N ASP A 53 -26.09 13.88 -2.18
CA ASP A 53 -25.91 12.47 -2.46
C ASP A 53 -24.41 12.14 -2.52
N PHE A 54 -24.05 11.04 -1.87
CA PHE A 54 -22.72 10.47 -1.94
C PHE A 54 -22.83 8.99 -2.23
N VAL A 55 -22.15 8.55 -3.29
CA VAL A 55 -22.20 7.19 -3.81
C VAL A 55 -20.78 6.63 -3.85
N ILE A 56 -20.61 5.42 -3.31
CA ILE A 56 -19.39 4.61 -3.49
C ILE A 56 -19.80 3.31 -4.18
N LYS A 57 -19.19 3.00 -5.31
CA LYS A 57 -19.31 1.69 -5.95
C LYS A 57 -18.12 0.84 -5.54
N THR A 58 -18.38 -0.37 -5.08
CA THR A 58 -17.35 -1.30 -4.61
C THR A 58 -17.38 -2.57 -5.42
N THR A 59 -16.22 -2.97 -5.92
CA THR A 59 -16.03 -4.27 -6.58
C THR A 59 -15.16 -5.15 -5.71
N LEU A 60 -15.66 -6.34 -5.40
CA LEU A 60 -14.96 -7.39 -4.68
C LEU A 60 -14.62 -8.52 -5.66
N VAL A 61 -13.36 -8.92 -5.74
CA VAL A 61 -12.90 -9.97 -6.66
C VAL A 61 -12.14 -11.04 -5.90
N LEU A 62 -12.50 -12.30 -6.16
CA LEU A 62 -11.79 -13.48 -5.67
C LEU A 62 -11.42 -14.36 -6.86
N ASP A 63 -10.12 -14.54 -7.07
CA ASP A 63 -9.58 -15.41 -8.11
C ASP A 63 -9.30 -16.81 -7.56
N GLN A 64 -9.41 -17.83 -8.42
CA GLN A 64 -9.18 -19.22 -8.04
C GLN A 64 -7.73 -19.42 -7.58
N GLY A 65 -7.57 -19.93 -6.35
CA GLY A 65 -6.26 -20.22 -5.75
C GLY A 65 -5.63 -19.04 -5.02
N GLU A 66 -6.20 -17.84 -5.12
CA GLU A 66 -5.79 -16.71 -4.30
C GLU A 66 -6.45 -16.77 -2.91
N ARG A 67 -5.69 -16.36 -1.90
CA ARG A 67 -6.15 -16.26 -0.50
C ARG A 67 -6.62 -14.86 -0.12
N HIS A 68 -6.29 -13.87 -0.94
CA HIS A 68 -6.64 -12.48 -0.72
C HIS A 68 -7.87 -12.09 -1.55
N LEU A 69 -8.69 -11.22 -0.97
CA LEU A 69 -9.80 -10.54 -1.64
C LEU A 69 -9.27 -9.23 -2.24
N LYS A 70 -9.46 -9.03 -3.54
CA LYS A 70 -9.18 -7.75 -4.20
C LYS A 70 -10.40 -6.84 -4.05
N VAL A 71 -10.15 -5.59 -3.67
CA VAL A 71 -11.19 -4.62 -3.34
C VAL A 71 -10.91 -3.33 -4.10
N GLU A 72 -11.90 -2.89 -4.86
CA GLU A 72 -11.86 -1.64 -5.61
C GLU A 72 -13.04 -0.74 -5.21
N HIS A 73 -12.80 0.56 -5.12
CA HIS A 73 -13.81 1.58 -4.84
C HIS A 73 -13.75 2.68 -5.89
N ASP A 74 -14.87 2.94 -6.55
CA ASP A 74 -15.06 4.11 -7.41
C ASP A 74 -15.94 5.12 -6.68
N VAL A 75 -15.46 6.36 -6.60
CA VAL A 75 -16.12 7.46 -5.88
C VAL A 75 -16.14 8.69 -6.78
N ASP A 76 -17.29 9.35 -6.87
CA ASP A 76 -17.41 10.66 -7.50
C ASP A 76 -17.70 11.73 -6.43
N ASN A 77 -16.63 12.35 -5.93
CA ASN A 77 -16.73 13.22 -4.76
C ASN A 77 -17.24 14.62 -5.11
N HIS A 78 -18.36 15.00 -4.52
CA HIS A 78 -18.98 16.32 -4.66
C HIS A 78 -19.09 17.08 -3.32
N ILE A 79 -18.42 16.56 -2.28
CA ILE A 79 -18.53 16.98 -0.89
C ILE A 79 -17.19 17.52 -0.39
N LYS A 80 -17.27 18.58 0.42
CA LYS A 80 -16.10 19.27 0.97
C LYS A 80 -15.87 18.93 2.45
N ASP A 81 -14.62 19.11 2.87
CA ASP A 81 -14.19 19.11 4.27
C ASP A 81 -14.49 17.81 5.05
N HIS A 82 -14.41 16.66 4.38
CA HIS A 82 -14.70 15.36 4.96
C HIS A 82 -13.52 14.38 4.86
N ARG A 83 -13.63 13.23 5.53
CA ARG A 83 -12.69 12.12 5.41
C ARG A 83 -13.47 10.83 5.21
N VAL A 84 -13.14 10.09 4.17
CA VAL A 84 -13.78 8.82 3.84
C VAL A 84 -12.83 7.68 4.19
N ARG A 85 -13.35 6.69 4.91
CA ARG A 85 -12.59 5.53 5.37
C ARG A 85 -13.39 4.25 5.20
N VAL A 86 -12.70 3.15 4.92
CA VAL A 86 -13.27 1.80 4.99
C VAL A 86 -12.93 1.22 6.35
N HIS A 87 -13.90 0.57 6.99
CA HIS A 87 -13.72 -0.09 8.28
C HIS A 87 -13.82 -1.60 8.08
N TRP A 88 -12.71 -2.30 8.36
CA TRP A 88 -12.62 -3.75 8.31
C TRP A 88 -12.71 -4.31 9.72
N HIS A 89 -13.72 -5.13 9.99
CA HIS A 89 -13.69 -6.02 11.16
C HIS A 89 -12.69 -7.13 10.85
N THR A 90 -11.61 -7.18 11.62
CA THR A 90 -10.40 -7.92 11.22
C THR A 90 -10.45 -9.39 11.61
N GLY A 91 -11.32 -9.74 12.58
CA GLY A 91 -11.37 -11.07 13.19
C GLY A 91 -10.25 -11.31 14.21
N VAL A 92 -9.25 -10.43 14.31
CA VAL A 92 -8.15 -10.49 15.28
C VAL A 92 -8.65 -9.99 16.63
N LYS A 93 -8.53 -10.83 17.66
CA LYS A 93 -9.02 -10.52 19.01
C LYS A 93 -8.06 -9.59 19.72
N ASN A 94 -6.77 -9.92 19.75
CA ASN A 94 -5.77 -9.07 20.37
C ASN A 94 -5.16 -8.12 19.35
N MET A 95 -5.61 -6.86 19.38
CA MET A 95 -5.10 -5.79 18.51
C MET A 95 -4.24 -4.77 19.28
N SER A 96 -3.58 -5.16 20.38
CA SER A 96 -2.72 -4.25 21.17
C SER A 96 -1.55 -3.68 20.35
N GLU A 97 -1.05 -4.47 19.40
CA GLU A 97 -0.02 -4.10 18.45
C GLU A 97 -0.53 -4.27 17.02
N ASN A 98 0.12 -3.56 16.10
CA ASN A 98 -0.07 -3.66 14.66
C ASN A 98 1.27 -3.51 13.96
N TYR A 99 1.32 -3.99 12.74
CA TYR A 99 2.52 -4.03 11.93
C TYR A 99 2.29 -3.30 10.61
N ALA A 100 3.28 -2.54 10.17
CA ALA A 100 3.26 -1.88 8.86
C ALA A 100 4.67 -1.76 8.31
N ASP A 101 4.82 -1.83 7.01
CA ASP A 101 6.12 -1.75 6.38
C ASP A 101 6.61 -0.31 6.21
N GLN A 102 7.91 -0.13 6.41
CA GLN A 102 8.63 1.10 6.13
C GLN A 102 10.11 0.77 5.95
N GLY A 103 10.72 1.24 4.85
CA GLY A 103 12.16 1.07 4.62
C GLY A 103 12.65 -0.38 4.72
N PHE A 104 12.01 -1.31 4.00
CA PHE A 104 12.35 -2.74 3.94
C PHE A 104 12.17 -3.53 5.26
N SER A 105 11.50 -2.93 6.24
CA SER A 105 11.24 -3.55 7.53
C SER A 105 9.76 -3.54 7.86
N LEU A 106 9.32 -4.56 8.62
CA LEU A 106 8.00 -4.58 9.22
C LEU A 106 8.10 -3.98 10.63
N LEU A 107 7.54 -2.79 10.82
CA LEU A 107 7.59 -2.05 12.09
C LEU A 107 6.44 -2.47 13.00
N THR A 108 6.76 -2.78 14.26
CA THR A 108 5.76 -2.99 15.32
C THR A 108 5.33 -1.65 15.92
N ARG A 109 4.03 -1.44 16.07
CA ARG A 109 3.44 -0.23 16.66
C ARG A 109 2.38 -0.61 17.68
N LYS A 110 2.34 0.10 18.81
CA LYS A 110 1.21 0.02 19.73
C LYS A 110 -0.03 0.62 19.06
N SER A 111 -1.15 -0.09 19.11
CA SER A 111 -2.40 0.35 18.49
C SER A 111 -3.08 1.49 19.25
N THR A 112 -2.77 1.68 20.53
CA THR A 112 -3.26 2.78 21.36
C THR A 112 -2.11 3.63 21.88
N ASN A 113 -2.34 4.94 22.01
CA ASN A 113 -1.41 5.85 22.65
C ASN A 113 -1.91 6.18 24.07
N SER A 114 -1.09 5.88 25.09
CA SER A 114 -1.44 6.12 26.51
C SER A 114 -1.69 7.58 26.83
N HIS A 115 -1.07 8.50 26.08
CA HIS A 115 -1.24 9.93 26.28
C HIS A 115 -2.51 10.47 25.61
N GLU A 116 -3.23 9.67 24.80
CA GLU A 116 -4.37 10.18 24.05
C GLU A 116 -5.48 10.75 24.94
N ALA A 117 -5.73 10.14 26.10
CA ALA A 117 -6.77 10.58 27.04
C ALA A 117 -6.35 11.82 27.86
N THR A 118 -5.06 11.97 28.13
CA THR A 118 -4.49 12.96 29.07
C THR A 118 -3.62 14.02 28.39
N TRP A 119 -3.59 14.04 27.05
CA TRP A 119 -2.68 14.89 26.27
C TRP A 119 -2.74 16.37 26.64
N GLN A 120 -3.93 16.93 26.91
CA GLN A 120 -4.08 18.34 27.29
C GLN A 120 -3.48 18.62 28.67
N THR A 121 -3.78 17.77 29.65
CA THR A 121 -3.25 17.91 31.01
C THR A 121 -1.75 17.70 31.07
N GLU A 122 -1.20 16.92 30.14
CA GLU A 122 0.24 16.70 29.98
C GLU A 122 0.93 17.78 29.12
N GLY A 123 0.18 18.78 28.64
CA GLY A 123 0.72 19.93 27.91
C GLY A 123 1.05 19.68 26.44
N PHE A 124 0.54 18.60 25.83
CA PHE A 124 0.67 18.39 24.40
C PHE A 124 -0.16 19.41 23.61
N VAL A 125 0.40 19.93 22.52
CA VAL A 125 -0.29 20.88 21.62
C VAL A 125 -1.25 20.17 20.66
N GLU A 126 -0.98 18.92 20.31
CA GLU A 126 -1.81 18.09 19.44
C GLU A 126 -2.10 16.74 20.09
N LYS A 127 -3.35 16.27 19.95
CA LYS A 127 -3.80 14.99 20.45
C LYS A 127 -3.05 13.87 19.72
N PRO A 128 -2.30 13.01 20.44
CA PRO A 128 -1.45 11.98 19.83
C PRO A 128 -2.28 10.77 19.41
N LYS A 129 -3.11 10.94 18.38
CA LYS A 129 -3.95 9.88 17.82
C LYS A 129 -3.08 8.76 17.23
N SER A 130 -3.47 7.52 17.48
CA SER A 130 -2.92 6.32 16.83
C SER A 130 -3.33 6.20 15.35
N ILE A 131 -2.98 7.21 14.55
CA ILE A 131 -3.12 7.20 13.09
C ILE A 131 -1.72 7.01 12.53
N PHE A 132 -1.56 6.04 11.65
CA PHE A 132 -0.25 5.56 11.21
C PHE A 132 -0.15 5.55 9.69
N VAL A 133 1.10 5.49 9.20
CA VAL A 133 1.42 5.40 7.78
C VAL A 133 2.06 4.06 7.41
N PHE A 134 1.88 3.62 6.17
CA PHE A 134 2.46 2.37 5.67
C PHE A 134 2.89 2.55 4.22
N GLU A 135 3.84 1.73 3.77
CA GLU A 135 4.34 1.79 2.39
C GLU A 135 3.55 0.88 1.45
N SER A 136 3.36 -0.38 1.81
CA SER A 136 2.71 -1.38 0.95
C SER A 136 1.78 -2.32 1.70
N MET A 137 1.97 -2.52 3.01
CA MET A 137 1.20 -3.48 3.80
C MET A 137 0.92 -3.02 5.24
N ILE A 138 -0.17 -3.57 5.79
CA ILE A 138 -0.53 -3.54 7.21
C ILE A 138 -0.81 -4.98 7.62
N ALA A 139 -0.39 -5.38 8.81
CA ALA A 139 -0.79 -6.64 9.42
C ALA A 139 -1.23 -6.44 10.87
N LEU A 140 -2.25 -7.20 11.27
CA LEU A 140 -2.71 -7.39 12.63
C LEU A 140 -2.71 -8.89 12.90
N SER A 141 -2.26 -9.29 14.07
CA SER A 141 -2.06 -10.71 14.35
C SER A 141 -2.18 -11.00 15.83
N ASP A 142 -2.78 -12.14 16.15
CA ASP A 142 -2.68 -12.82 17.43
C ASP A 142 -2.32 -14.30 17.19
N ASP A 143 -2.30 -15.12 18.25
CA ASP A 143 -1.93 -16.53 18.16
C ASP A 143 -2.93 -17.36 17.32
N GLU A 144 -4.18 -16.90 17.18
CA GLU A 144 -5.27 -17.64 16.54
C GLU A 144 -5.55 -17.18 15.11
N SER A 145 -5.22 -15.94 14.78
CA SER A 145 -5.66 -15.28 13.54
C SER A 145 -4.76 -14.14 13.11
N HIS A 146 -4.83 -13.81 11.82
CA HIS A 146 -4.28 -12.57 11.29
C HIS A 146 -5.20 -11.94 10.26
N PHE A 147 -5.02 -10.63 10.12
CA PHE A 147 -5.58 -9.81 9.06
C PHE A 147 -4.43 -9.04 8.41
N SER A 148 -4.29 -9.15 7.10
CA SER A 148 -3.35 -8.31 6.34
C SER A 148 -4.07 -7.51 5.27
N LEU A 149 -3.57 -6.30 5.03
CA LEU A 149 -4.05 -5.39 4.00
C LEU A 149 -2.87 -4.89 3.20
N HIS A 150 -2.96 -4.96 1.88
CA HIS A 150 -1.90 -4.51 0.99
C HIS A 150 -2.43 -3.43 0.04
N SER A 151 -1.74 -2.29 -0.04
CA SER A 151 -2.04 -1.24 -1.01
C SER A 151 -0.78 -0.47 -1.42
N GLY A 152 -0.55 -0.37 -2.73
CA GLY A 152 0.50 0.49 -3.29
C GLY A 152 0.14 1.98 -3.28
N MET A 153 -1.13 2.34 -3.08
CA MET A 153 -1.66 3.69 -3.29
C MET A 153 -2.19 4.38 -2.03
N LEU A 154 -2.71 3.62 -1.06
CA LEU A 154 -3.19 4.16 0.21
C LEU A 154 -2.05 4.19 1.23
N LYS A 155 -2.09 5.16 2.17
CA LYS A 155 -0.97 5.43 3.09
C LYS A 155 -1.37 5.76 4.52
N GLU A 156 -2.65 5.84 4.88
CA GLU A 156 -3.10 6.19 6.23
C GLU A 156 -4.07 5.13 6.76
N TYR A 157 -3.83 4.65 7.98
CA TYR A 157 -4.72 3.73 8.68
C TYR A 157 -4.81 4.03 10.18
N GLN A 158 -5.80 3.43 10.83
CA GLN A 158 -6.00 3.52 12.28
C GLN A 158 -6.62 2.23 12.82
N PRO A 159 -5.95 1.51 13.75
CA PRO A 159 -6.55 0.41 14.48
C PRO A 159 -7.50 0.91 15.57
N TYR A 160 -8.57 0.15 15.82
CA TYR A 160 -9.55 0.35 16.88
C TYR A 160 -9.73 -0.97 17.67
N PRO A 161 -8.86 -1.24 18.67
CA PRO A 161 -8.85 -2.52 19.37
C PRO A 161 -10.19 -2.87 20.04
N ASP A 162 -10.87 -1.90 20.66
CA ASP A 162 -12.14 -2.10 21.36
C ASP A 162 -13.27 -2.64 20.47
N THR A 163 -13.16 -2.44 19.16
CA THR A 163 -14.15 -2.87 18.15
C THR A 163 -13.58 -3.87 17.15
N HIS A 164 -12.37 -4.39 17.41
CA HIS A 164 -11.65 -5.30 16.51
C HIS A 164 -11.61 -4.82 15.05
N THR A 165 -11.42 -3.51 14.85
CA THR A 165 -11.59 -2.85 13.56
C THR A 165 -10.31 -2.17 13.10
N LEU A 166 -9.98 -2.28 11.82
CA LEU A 166 -8.99 -1.46 11.13
C LEU A 166 -9.71 -0.46 10.23
N ALA A 167 -9.49 0.84 10.44
CA ALA A 167 -9.95 1.87 9.52
C ALA A 167 -8.84 2.26 8.54
N LEU A 168 -9.11 2.10 7.24
CA LEU A 168 -8.24 2.51 6.14
C LEU A 168 -8.77 3.82 5.55
N THR A 169 -7.96 4.87 5.49
CA THR A 169 -8.38 6.13 4.88
C THR A 169 -8.26 6.05 3.36
N LEU A 170 -9.38 6.25 2.64
CA LEU A 170 -9.38 6.32 1.18
C LEU A 170 -8.90 7.70 0.73
N PHE A 171 -9.54 8.75 1.23
CA PHE A 171 -9.14 10.13 0.95
C PHE A 171 -9.64 11.10 2.02
N ARG A 172 -9.10 12.32 2.00
CA ARG A 172 -9.49 13.42 2.87
C ARG A 172 -9.58 14.70 2.07
N SER A 173 -10.76 15.29 2.01
CA SER A 173 -11.02 16.59 1.39
C SER A 173 -10.75 17.69 2.39
N ASN A 174 -9.82 18.58 2.08
CA ASN A 174 -9.56 19.79 2.85
C ASN A 174 -9.18 20.94 1.91
N GLY A 175 -9.96 22.01 1.95
CA GLY A 175 -9.77 23.16 1.06
C GLY A 175 -8.79 24.20 1.56
N LEU A 176 -8.07 23.96 2.66
CA LEU A 176 -7.18 24.93 3.29
C LEU A 176 -5.82 24.31 3.67
N LEU A 177 -4.75 25.04 3.40
CA LEU A 177 -3.43 24.81 3.99
C LEU A 177 -3.35 25.60 5.31
N GLY A 178 -3.50 24.89 6.42
CA GLY A 178 -3.61 25.48 7.75
C GLY A 178 -5.05 25.86 8.10
N ARG A 179 -5.61 25.18 9.10
CA ARG A 179 -6.91 25.52 9.70
C ARG A 179 -6.73 25.66 11.21
N ASP A 180 -7.31 26.71 11.76
CA ASP A 180 -7.30 26.98 13.20
C ASP A 180 -8.33 26.10 13.94
N ASP A 181 -8.15 25.97 15.24
CA ASP A 181 -9.17 25.48 16.19
C ASP A 181 -9.83 24.16 15.81
N LEU A 182 -9.01 23.13 15.62
CA LEU A 182 -9.48 21.76 15.41
C LEU A 182 -9.61 21.00 16.74
N ALA A 183 -10.51 20.02 16.80
CA ALA A 183 -10.78 19.26 18.04
C ALA A 183 -9.53 18.55 18.61
N TRP A 184 -8.61 18.12 17.74
CA TRP A 184 -7.37 17.44 18.15
C TRP A 184 -6.17 18.38 18.19
N ARG A 185 -6.33 19.64 17.78
CA ARG A 185 -5.25 20.62 17.75
C ARG A 185 -5.89 22.02 17.85
N PRO A 186 -6.35 22.42 19.05
CA PRO A 186 -6.92 23.73 19.28
C PRO A 186 -5.85 24.81 19.13
N GLY A 187 -6.27 26.04 18.83
CA GLY A 187 -5.39 27.17 18.59
C GLY A 187 -4.95 27.32 17.14
N ARG A 188 -3.82 28.01 16.94
CA ARG A 188 -3.36 28.52 15.64
C ARG A 188 -3.09 27.46 14.58
N ALA A 189 -3.12 27.83 13.31
CA ALA A 189 -2.79 26.99 12.17
C ALA A 189 -1.37 26.42 12.24
N SER A 190 -1.21 25.21 11.69
CA SER A 190 0.10 24.58 11.55
C SER A 190 0.88 25.18 10.38
N GLY A 191 2.17 25.44 10.57
CA GLY A 191 3.14 25.75 9.52
C GLY A 191 3.16 27.17 8.95
N ILE A 192 2.09 27.96 9.06
CA ILE A 192 2.03 29.32 8.48
C ILE A 192 1.62 30.33 9.58
N ASN A 193 2.30 31.48 9.61
CA ASN A 193 2.04 32.57 10.56
C ASN A 193 0.64 33.19 10.36
N ASN A 194 -0.38 32.58 10.96
CA ASN A 194 -1.76 33.07 11.04
C ASN A 194 -2.43 33.42 9.69
N MET A 195 -1.95 32.82 8.59
CA MET A 195 -2.57 32.98 7.27
C MET A 195 -3.17 31.66 6.84
N VAL A 196 -4.50 31.63 6.76
CA VAL A 196 -5.25 30.55 6.12
C VAL A 196 -5.06 30.68 4.61
N VAL A 197 -4.43 29.67 4.00
CA VAL A 197 -4.20 29.66 2.54
C VAL A 197 -5.23 28.75 1.88
N PRO A 198 -6.10 29.27 0.99
CA PRO A 198 -7.04 28.45 0.25
C PRO A 198 -6.33 27.49 -0.70
N THR A 199 -6.71 26.22 -0.63
CA THR A 199 -6.29 25.13 -1.53
C THR A 199 -7.53 24.41 -2.05
N PRO A 200 -8.33 25.04 -2.93
CA PRO A 200 -9.62 24.52 -3.36
C PRO A 200 -9.54 23.11 -3.96
N ASP A 201 -8.47 22.82 -4.71
CA ASP A 201 -8.24 21.50 -5.31
C ASP A 201 -8.00 20.40 -4.26
N GLY A 202 -7.56 20.78 -3.06
CA GLY A 202 -7.43 19.89 -1.90
C GLY A 202 -8.77 19.34 -1.40
N GLN A 203 -9.90 19.88 -1.87
CA GLN A 203 -11.22 19.28 -1.64
C GLN A 203 -11.43 17.99 -2.45
N MET A 204 -10.59 17.71 -3.46
CA MET A 204 -10.66 16.50 -4.29
C MET A 204 -12.07 16.27 -4.85
N LEU A 205 -12.66 17.31 -5.44
CA LEU A 205 -14.00 17.26 -6.04
C LEU A 205 -13.94 16.63 -7.44
N GLN A 206 -13.78 15.32 -7.49
CA GLN A 206 -13.53 14.57 -8.72
C GLN A 206 -13.86 13.09 -8.56
N GLN A 207 -13.80 12.38 -9.69
CA GLN A 207 -13.80 10.93 -9.72
C GLN A 207 -12.45 10.37 -9.24
N MET A 208 -12.52 9.37 -8.38
CA MET A 208 -11.37 8.72 -7.77
C MET A 208 -11.59 7.21 -7.72
N HIS A 209 -10.51 6.47 -7.93
CA HIS A 209 -10.48 5.03 -7.86
C HIS A 209 -9.49 4.59 -6.77
N PHE A 210 -9.92 3.67 -5.91
CA PHE A 210 -9.08 3.12 -4.85
C PHE A 210 -9.04 1.60 -4.89
N ALA A 211 -7.85 1.02 -4.84
CA ALA A 211 -7.63 -0.42 -4.88
C ALA A 211 -6.70 -0.88 -3.75
N TYR A 212 -7.04 -2.01 -3.14
CA TYR A 212 -6.23 -2.72 -2.16
C TYR A 212 -6.66 -4.19 -2.10
N THR A 213 -5.89 -5.01 -1.40
CA THR A 213 -6.25 -6.39 -1.13
C THR A 213 -6.28 -6.66 0.37
N VAL A 214 -7.12 -7.58 0.81
CA VAL A 214 -7.17 -8.03 2.21
C VAL A 214 -7.09 -9.55 2.27
N GLU A 215 -6.39 -10.08 3.27
CA GLU A 215 -6.37 -11.51 3.59
C GLU A 215 -6.76 -11.72 5.05
N PHE A 216 -7.61 -12.73 5.27
CA PHE A 216 -7.96 -13.24 6.59
C PHE A 216 -7.33 -14.62 6.71
N GLY A 217 -6.53 -14.82 7.75
CA GLY A 217 -5.84 -16.07 7.97
C GLY A 217 -6.01 -16.62 9.37
N LEU A 218 -5.78 -17.93 9.47
CA LEU A 218 -5.71 -18.66 10.73
C LEU A 218 -4.25 -18.70 11.16
N LYS A 219 -3.99 -18.46 12.45
CA LYS A 219 -2.68 -18.29 13.10
C LYS A 219 -2.01 -16.95 12.83
N SER A 220 -0.97 -16.70 13.62
CA SER A 220 -0.14 -15.52 13.49
C SER A 220 0.60 -15.43 12.16
N ILE A 221 0.90 -14.20 11.75
CA ILE A 221 1.71 -13.90 10.56
C ILE A 221 3.05 -13.29 10.98
N ASP A 222 4.15 -13.82 10.44
CA ASP A 222 5.49 -13.25 10.64
C ASP A 222 5.87 -12.28 9.50
N SER A 223 7.01 -11.61 9.64
CA SER A 223 7.45 -10.64 8.63
C SER A 223 7.76 -11.27 7.28
N GLN A 224 8.31 -12.48 7.23
CA GLN A 224 8.58 -13.16 5.96
C GLN A 224 7.29 -13.47 5.22
N GLN A 225 6.30 -14.00 5.92
CA GLN A 225 5.00 -14.33 5.35
C GLN A 225 4.28 -13.07 4.84
N ALA A 226 4.34 -11.97 5.60
CA ALA A 226 3.75 -10.70 5.20
C ALA A 226 4.37 -10.14 3.91
N PHE A 227 5.71 -10.13 3.80
CA PHE A 227 6.39 -9.73 2.55
C PHE A 227 6.13 -10.72 1.40
N LYS A 228 6.03 -12.02 1.66
CA LYS A 228 5.68 -13.03 0.64
C LYS A 228 4.27 -12.81 0.09
N GLN A 229 3.32 -12.39 0.92
CA GLN A 229 2.00 -11.96 0.46
C GLN A 229 2.09 -10.73 -0.45
N SER A 230 2.83 -9.70 -0.04
CA SER A 230 3.04 -8.50 -0.87
C SER A 230 3.66 -8.84 -2.22
N ASP A 231 4.70 -9.68 -2.25
CA ASP A 231 5.34 -10.13 -3.49
C ASP A 231 4.35 -10.84 -4.40
N ALA A 232 3.51 -11.74 -3.87
CA ALA A 232 2.50 -12.43 -4.66
C ALA A 232 1.44 -11.48 -5.25
N ILE A 233 1.12 -10.38 -4.55
CA ILE A 233 0.13 -9.38 -4.98
C ILE A 233 0.73 -8.42 -6.02
N TYR A 234 1.98 -7.98 -5.83
CA TYR A 234 2.59 -6.94 -6.66
C TYR A 234 3.44 -7.48 -7.81
N THR A 235 3.82 -8.76 -7.80
CA THR A 235 4.56 -9.38 -8.91
C THR A 235 3.66 -9.48 -10.13
N LYS A 236 3.97 -8.68 -11.15
CA LYS A 236 3.31 -8.75 -12.45
C LYS A 236 4.06 -9.69 -13.38
N THR A 237 3.31 -10.48 -14.14
CA THR A 237 3.86 -11.20 -15.29
C THR A 237 3.48 -10.43 -16.55
N ASP A 238 4.49 -9.96 -17.27
CA ASP A 238 4.28 -9.35 -18.57
C ASP A 238 4.17 -10.43 -19.65
N PHE A 239 3.20 -10.26 -20.53
CA PHE A 239 2.99 -11.13 -21.67
C PHE A 239 3.14 -10.31 -22.94
N TYR A 240 3.94 -10.80 -23.88
CA TYR A 240 3.99 -10.27 -25.23
C TYR A 240 3.79 -11.42 -26.21
N GLN A 241 3.07 -11.15 -27.29
CA GLN A 241 2.91 -12.11 -28.36
C GLN A 241 4.04 -11.90 -29.38
N ASN A 242 4.87 -12.93 -29.58
CA ASN A 242 5.77 -12.94 -30.72
C ASN A 242 4.94 -13.18 -31.99
N GLN A 243 4.72 -12.13 -32.78
CA GLN A 243 3.93 -12.21 -34.01
C GLN A 243 4.82 -12.48 -35.22
N SER A 244 4.50 -13.53 -35.96
CA SER A 244 5.04 -13.74 -37.30
C SER A 244 4.29 -12.86 -38.30
N LEU A 245 4.97 -11.87 -38.86
CA LEU A 245 4.37 -10.95 -39.84
C LEU A 245 4.29 -11.63 -41.22
N ASN A 246 3.07 -11.74 -41.78
CA ASN A 246 2.87 -12.20 -43.15
C ASN A 246 3.23 -11.08 -44.13
N SER A 247 4.44 -11.14 -44.67
CA SER A 247 4.97 -10.17 -45.62
C SER A 247 4.33 -10.20 -47.02
N TYR A 248 3.49 -11.21 -47.31
CA TYR A 248 2.83 -11.36 -48.62
C TYR A 248 1.48 -10.64 -48.67
N LEU A 249 0.62 -10.85 -47.67
CA LEU A 249 -0.73 -10.25 -47.63
C LEU A 249 -0.73 -8.82 -47.08
N ASN A 250 0.13 -8.52 -46.10
CA ASN A 250 0.26 -7.20 -45.48
C ASN A 250 1.71 -6.73 -45.61
N ARG A 251 2.03 -6.14 -46.77
CA ARG A 251 3.37 -5.66 -47.15
C ARG A 251 3.85 -4.55 -46.19
N ILE A 252 4.88 -4.84 -45.40
CA ILE A 252 5.46 -3.92 -44.38
C ILE A 252 6.79 -3.33 -44.90
N ASP A 253 6.93 -3.24 -46.22
CA ASP A 253 8.16 -2.93 -46.97
C ASP A 253 8.84 -1.61 -46.59
N ARG A 254 8.16 -0.76 -45.81
CA ARG A 254 8.61 0.57 -45.41
C ARG A 254 9.12 0.67 -43.98
N PHE A 255 8.98 -0.39 -43.17
CA PHE A 255 9.49 -0.40 -41.79
C PHE A 255 10.62 -1.42 -41.65
N GLN A 256 11.82 -0.94 -41.29
CA GLN A 256 12.92 -1.81 -40.90
C GLN A 256 12.66 -2.34 -39.50
N ILE A 257 12.11 -3.55 -39.41
CA ILE A 257 11.98 -4.26 -38.13
C ILE A 257 13.31 -5.00 -37.89
N PRO A 258 14.07 -4.64 -36.85
CA PRO A 258 15.31 -5.35 -36.53
C PRO A 258 14.98 -6.81 -36.23
N LYS A 259 15.54 -7.73 -37.02
CA LYS A 259 15.49 -9.15 -36.66
C LYS A 259 16.33 -9.36 -35.39
N LEU A 260 15.88 -10.27 -34.53
CA LEU A 260 16.73 -10.77 -33.46
C LEU A 260 18.03 -11.30 -34.09
N LYS A 261 19.16 -10.83 -33.55
CA LYS A 261 20.50 -11.16 -34.07
C LYS A 261 21.01 -12.52 -33.58
N ALA A 262 20.34 -13.10 -32.58
CA ALA A 262 20.69 -14.35 -31.96
C ALA A 262 19.42 -15.11 -31.54
N ASP A 263 19.53 -16.43 -31.51
CA ASP A 263 18.49 -17.28 -30.92
C ASP A 263 18.44 -17.04 -29.41
N VAL A 264 17.24 -16.77 -28.91
CA VAL A 264 16.98 -16.60 -27.48
C VAL A 264 16.40 -17.92 -26.97
N PRO A 265 16.93 -18.49 -25.87
CA PRO A 265 16.40 -19.74 -25.34
C PRO A 265 14.94 -19.57 -24.89
N ALA A 266 14.14 -20.63 -25.06
CA ALA A 266 12.73 -20.63 -24.66
C ALA A 266 12.54 -20.37 -23.15
N HIS A 267 13.55 -20.71 -22.35
CA HIS A 267 13.61 -20.44 -20.92
C HIS A 267 14.97 -19.86 -20.55
N PHE A 268 14.95 -18.77 -19.80
CA PHE A 268 16.15 -18.13 -19.28
C PHE A 268 15.89 -17.64 -17.86
N SER A 269 16.81 -17.91 -16.95
CA SER A 269 16.81 -17.33 -15.60
C SER A 269 18.14 -16.61 -15.41
N LEU A 270 18.08 -15.30 -15.23
CA LEU A 270 19.26 -14.48 -14.99
C LEU A 270 19.88 -14.79 -13.62
N LEU A 271 19.01 -14.89 -12.61
CA LEU A 271 19.35 -15.11 -11.20
C LEU A 271 18.19 -15.79 -10.47
N HIS A 272 18.52 -16.60 -9.47
CA HIS A 272 17.55 -17.26 -8.58
C HIS A 272 18.08 -17.29 -7.15
N SER A 273 17.35 -16.68 -6.21
CA SER A 273 17.61 -16.82 -4.77
C SER A 273 17.08 -18.17 -4.29
N GLN A 274 17.93 -18.92 -3.61
CA GLN A 274 17.52 -20.18 -2.96
C GLN A 274 16.99 -19.97 -1.54
N ASN A 275 16.97 -18.73 -1.06
CA ASN A 275 16.48 -18.37 0.26
C ASN A 275 15.18 -17.56 0.12
N GLU A 276 14.05 -18.16 0.55
CA GLU A 276 12.72 -17.54 0.52
C GLU A 276 12.53 -16.47 1.63
N ASN A 277 13.52 -16.25 2.48
CA ASN A 277 13.51 -15.20 3.51
C ASN A 277 14.16 -13.90 3.03
N LEU A 278 14.68 -13.87 1.80
CA LEU A 278 15.29 -12.69 1.19
C LEU A 278 14.42 -12.18 0.05
N PHE A 279 14.21 -10.87 0.03
CA PHE A 279 13.28 -10.22 -0.88
C PHE A 279 14.00 -9.20 -1.78
N PHE A 280 13.44 -8.96 -2.96
CA PHE A 280 13.98 -8.03 -3.94
C PHE A 280 13.46 -6.63 -3.71
N ALA A 281 14.36 -5.66 -3.53
CA ALA A 281 14.00 -4.25 -3.51
C ALA A 281 14.17 -3.59 -4.89
N ALA A 282 15.16 -4.03 -5.67
CA ALA A 282 15.43 -3.49 -7.00
C ALA A 282 16.24 -4.46 -7.85
N LEU A 283 15.94 -4.50 -9.14
CA LEU A 283 16.79 -5.07 -10.18
C LEU A 283 16.81 -4.09 -11.36
N LYS A 284 17.96 -3.50 -11.65
CA LYS A 284 18.09 -2.48 -12.70
C LYS A 284 19.43 -2.53 -13.41
N GLN A 285 19.54 -1.85 -14.53
CA GLN A 285 20.83 -1.59 -15.15
C GLN A 285 21.64 -0.61 -14.28
N GLY A 286 22.93 -0.90 -14.07
CA GLY A 286 23.85 0.01 -13.39
C GLY A 286 24.15 1.25 -14.24
N TRP A 287 24.40 2.40 -13.63
CA TRP A 287 24.60 3.66 -14.38
C TRP A 287 25.86 3.63 -15.25
N ASN A 288 26.87 2.86 -14.83
CA ASN A 288 28.11 2.58 -15.54
C ASN A 288 28.15 1.14 -16.10
N GLY A 289 26.99 0.61 -16.50
CA GLY A 289 26.85 -0.75 -17.03
C GLY A 289 26.72 -1.83 -15.96
N GLY A 290 26.54 -3.07 -16.40
CA GLY A 290 26.21 -4.20 -15.54
C GLY A 290 24.76 -4.15 -15.01
N VAL A 291 24.43 -5.09 -14.14
CA VAL A 291 23.12 -5.21 -13.50
C VAL A 291 23.27 -5.05 -11.99
N VAL A 292 22.44 -4.21 -11.39
CA VAL A 292 22.42 -3.95 -9.95
C VAL A 292 21.19 -4.60 -9.34
N LEU A 293 21.43 -5.39 -8.31
CA LEU A 293 20.43 -6.09 -7.53
C LEU A 293 20.48 -5.61 -6.08
N ARG A 294 19.32 -5.28 -5.50
CA ARG A 294 19.21 -5.04 -4.06
C ARG A 294 18.33 -6.09 -3.42
N LEU A 295 18.87 -6.74 -2.40
CA LEU A 295 18.16 -7.70 -1.55
C LEU A 295 18.01 -7.12 -0.14
N PHE A 296 16.94 -7.50 0.54
CA PHE A 296 16.76 -7.19 1.96
C PHE A 296 16.25 -8.40 2.73
N ASN A 297 16.55 -8.41 4.04
CA ASN A 297 16.12 -9.42 4.98
C ASN A 297 15.11 -8.81 5.96
N PRO A 298 13.79 -9.03 5.77
CA PRO A 298 12.79 -8.50 6.68
C PRO A 298 12.64 -9.34 7.96
N THR A 299 13.37 -10.45 8.12
CA THR A 299 13.23 -11.36 9.28
C THR A 299 13.98 -10.83 10.51
N ASN A 300 13.81 -11.51 11.64
CA ASN A 300 14.49 -11.16 12.90
C ASN A 300 15.84 -11.86 13.06
N ASP A 301 16.20 -12.75 12.14
CA ASP A 301 17.43 -13.53 12.17
C ASP A 301 18.29 -13.25 10.95
N ALA A 302 19.60 -13.45 11.05
CA ALA A 302 20.48 -13.32 9.91
C ALA A 302 20.22 -14.44 8.89
N GLN A 303 20.19 -14.10 7.60
CA GLN A 303 19.82 -15.00 6.51
C GLN A 303 20.98 -15.17 5.51
N PRO A 304 21.34 -16.41 5.12
CA PRO A 304 22.38 -16.63 4.13
C PRO A 304 21.91 -16.17 2.74
N ILE A 305 22.79 -15.49 2.01
CA ILE A 305 22.57 -15.11 0.63
C ILE A 305 23.11 -16.22 -0.27
N ASN A 306 22.21 -17.00 -0.87
CA ASN A 306 22.56 -18.06 -1.82
C ASN A 306 21.93 -17.76 -3.18
N LEU A 307 22.75 -17.37 -4.17
CA LEU A 307 22.31 -16.91 -5.48
C LEU A 307 22.85 -17.81 -6.59
N LYS A 308 21.94 -18.48 -7.29
CA LYS A 308 22.26 -19.13 -8.56
C LYS A 308 22.20 -18.11 -9.68
N THR A 309 23.34 -17.79 -10.30
CA THR A 309 23.44 -16.87 -11.43
C THR A 309 23.63 -17.62 -12.75
N SER A 310 23.13 -17.04 -13.85
CA SER A 310 23.44 -17.55 -15.20
C SER A 310 24.93 -17.37 -15.53
N GLU A 311 25.42 -18.14 -16.52
CA GLU A 311 26.80 -18.02 -17.04
C GLU A 311 27.11 -16.63 -17.64
N ALA A 312 26.09 -15.82 -17.92
CA ALA A 312 26.26 -14.46 -18.41
C ALA A 312 26.80 -13.50 -17.32
N ILE A 313 26.70 -13.87 -16.04
CA ILE A 313 27.25 -13.09 -14.92
C ILE A 313 28.65 -13.61 -14.63
N GLN A 314 29.67 -12.83 -14.93
CA GLN A 314 31.06 -13.23 -14.74
C GLN A 314 31.60 -12.84 -13.37
N ARG A 315 31.09 -11.73 -12.80
CA ARG A 315 31.54 -11.24 -11.51
C ARG A 315 30.44 -10.57 -10.72
N THR A 316 30.41 -10.86 -9.42
CA THR A 316 29.53 -10.22 -8.43
C THR A 316 30.36 -9.42 -7.43
N ARG A 317 30.00 -8.15 -7.22
CA ARG A 317 30.59 -7.30 -6.18
C ARG A 317 29.51 -6.75 -5.25
N VAL A 318 29.89 -6.49 -4.02
CA VAL A 318 29.06 -5.70 -3.10
C VAL A 318 29.34 -4.23 -3.40
N VAL A 319 28.26 -3.45 -3.56
CA VAL A 319 28.31 -2.01 -3.81
C VAL A 319 27.46 -1.28 -2.78
N ASP A 320 27.75 0.00 -2.56
CA ASP A 320 26.88 0.86 -1.77
C ASP A 320 25.62 1.32 -2.57
N LEU A 321 24.84 2.23 -1.99
CA LEU A 321 23.64 2.78 -2.64
C LEU A 321 23.96 3.63 -3.89
N LYS A 322 25.19 4.13 -4.04
CA LYS A 322 25.68 4.88 -5.21
C LYS A 322 26.29 3.98 -6.28
N GLU A 323 26.29 2.66 -6.04
CA GLU A 323 26.90 1.63 -6.87
C GLU A 323 28.44 1.65 -6.84
N ASP A 324 29.04 2.29 -5.82
CA ASP A 324 30.48 2.29 -5.60
C ASP A 324 30.92 0.96 -4.93
N PRO A 325 31.99 0.30 -5.40
CA PRO A 325 32.44 -0.98 -4.83
C PRO A 325 32.84 -0.86 -3.35
N VAL A 326 32.27 -1.71 -2.50
CA VAL A 326 32.60 -1.79 -1.07
C VAL A 326 33.20 -3.14 -0.67
N GLY A 327 33.08 -4.17 -1.51
CA GLY A 327 33.68 -5.47 -1.25
C GLY A 327 33.38 -6.52 -2.33
N GLU A 328 33.94 -7.72 -2.15
CA GLU A 328 33.60 -8.89 -2.96
C GLU A 328 32.44 -9.65 -2.31
N PHE A 329 31.54 -10.20 -3.14
CA PHE A 329 30.46 -11.04 -2.67
C PHE A 329 30.96 -12.47 -2.40
N LYS A 330 30.54 -13.06 -1.28
CA LYS A 330 30.80 -14.47 -0.96
C LYS A 330 29.48 -15.21 -0.85
N GLU A 331 29.35 -16.31 -1.60
CA GLU A 331 28.19 -17.19 -1.52
C GLU A 331 28.00 -17.70 -0.08
N GLY A 332 26.77 -17.67 0.41
CA GLY A 332 26.42 -18.07 1.78
C GLY A 332 26.75 -17.03 2.86
N GLN A 333 27.27 -15.84 2.51
CA GLN A 333 27.45 -14.79 3.51
C GLN A 333 26.11 -14.38 4.12
N LEU A 334 26.12 -14.07 5.42
CA LEU A 334 24.91 -13.73 6.16
C LEU A 334 24.54 -12.26 5.94
N LEU A 335 23.29 -12.02 5.54
CA LEU A 335 22.64 -10.72 5.63
C LEU A 335 22.00 -10.58 7.00
N ALA A 336 22.37 -9.54 7.76
CA ALA A 336 21.84 -9.32 9.10
C ALA A 336 20.31 -9.14 9.09
N ALA A 337 19.68 -9.34 10.26
CA ALA A 337 18.26 -9.09 10.44
C ALA A 337 17.93 -7.62 10.14
N LYS A 338 16.83 -7.37 9.42
CA LYS A 338 16.37 -6.03 9.02
C LYS A 338 17.38 -5.22 8.20
N ASP A 339 18.30 -5.90 7.53
CA ASP A 339 19.37 -5.28 6.74
C ASP A 339 19.16 -5.49 5.23
N TYR A 340 19.94 -4.78 4.42
CA TYR A 340 19.94 -4.88 2.97
C TYR A 340 21.36 -4.98 2.40
N ILE A 341 21.46 -5.52 1.19
CA ILE A 341 22.70 -5.58 0.44
C ILE A 341 22.45 -5.18 -1.00
N THR A 342 23.39 -4.44 -1.59
CA THR A 342 23.38 -4.14 -3.03
C THR A 342 24.52 -4.87 -3.70
N LEU A 343 24.19 -5.65 -4.72
CA LEU A 343 25.11 -6.45 -5.53
C LEU A 343 25.15 -5.88 -6.94
N LYS A 344 26.35 -5.84 -7.52
CA LYS A 344 26.55 -5.50 -8.92
C LYS A 344 27.12 -6.70 -9.67
N PHE A 345 26.42 -7.11 -10.72
CA PHE A 345 26.79 -8.15 -11.67
C PHE A 345 27.38 -7.51 -12.93
N ASN A 346 28.57 -7.94 -13.34
CA ASN A 346 29.18 -7.55 -14.62
C ASN A 346 29.40 -8.75 -15.53
#